data_AF-A0A3N2K4T6-F1
#
_entry.id   AF-A0A3N2K4T6-F1
#
_cell.length_a   1.000
_cell.length_b   1.000
_cell.length_c   1.000
_cell.angle_alpha   90.00
_cell.angle_beta   90.00
_cell.angle_gamma   90.00
#
_symmetry.space_group_name_H-M   'P 1'
#
loop_
_entity.id
_entity.type
_entity.pdbx_description
1 polymer ?
#
loop_
_entity_poly.entity_id
_entity_poly.type
_entity_poly.pdbx_seq_one_letter_code
_entity_poly.pdbx_strand_id
1 'polypeptide(L)'
;MRTWINVFIKFWWFLQGIILLVFGFFVWIPISVTGILVIVCDCLYDNRNHKVRVLSRILLMICALAYMIYVGMLIAVGSPQIWFAVSLIIVGITDVILSIKLVIS
;
A
#
# COMPACT_ATOMS: atom_id res chain seq x y z
N MET A 1 20.50 8.58 8.25
CA MET A 1 19.03 8.87 8.25
C MET A 1 18.31 8.41 6.98
N ARG A 2 18.84 8.65 5.77
CA ARG A 2 18.18 8.22 4.50
C ARG A 2 17.90 6.71 4.40
N THR A 3 18.82 5.88 4.89
CA THR A 3 18.72 4.40 4.84
C THR A 3 17.58 3.84 5.69
N TRP A 4 17.44 4.31 6.93
CA TRP A 4 16.40 3.85 7.86
C TRP A 4 14.98 4.15 7.35
N ILE A 5 14.82 5.31 6.72
CA ILE A 5 13.56 5.73 6.10
C ILE A 5 13.19 4.81 4.94
N ASN A 6 14.13 4.45 4.08
CA ASN A 6 13.86 3.57 2.94
C ASN A 6 13.54 2.13 3.41
N VAL A 7 14.20 1.66 4.46
CA VAL A 7 13.88 0.36 5.08
C VAL A 7 12.46 0.37 5.64
N PHE A 8 12.07 1.45 6.33
CA PHE A 8 10.71 1.59 6.86
C PHE A 8 9.66 1.62 5.73
N ILE A 9 9.92 2.37 4.66
CA ILE A 9 9.03 2.43 3.48
C ILE A 9 8.84 1.02 2.89
N LYS A 10 9.94 0.29 2.64
CA LYS A 10 9.87 -1.08 2.12
C LYS A 10 9.09 -2.01 3.04
N PHE A 11 9.41 -1.96 4.34
CA PHE A 11 8.73 -2.78 5.32
C PHE A 11 7.22 -2.50 5.37
N TRP A 12 6.82 -1.23 5.24
CA TRP A 12 5.41 -0.82 5.22
C TRP A 12 4.66 -1.40 4.02
N TRP A 13 5.17 -1.21 2.81
CA TRP A 13 4.54 -1.73 1.59
C TRP A 13 4.51 -3.26 1.55
N PHE A 14 5.58 -3.90 2.03
CA PHE A 14 5.64 -5.35 2.16
C PHE A 14 4.56 -5.88 3.13
N LEU A 15 4.44 -5.27 4.32
CA LEU A 15 3.41 -5.63 5.30
C LEU A 15 2.01 -5.43 4.73
N GLN A 16 1.77 -4.32 4.03
CA GLN A 16 0.49 -4.03 3.41
C GLN A 16 0.14 -5.04 2.30
N GLY A 17 1.13 -5.42 1.49
CA GLY A 17 0.99 -6.49 0.50
C GLY A 17 0.62 -7.83 1.12
N ILE A 18 1.23 -8.20 2.25
CA ILE A 18 0.86 -9.41 3.00
C ILE A 18 -0.58 -9.32 3.53
N ILE A 19 -0.96 -8.19 4.14
CA ILE A 19 -2.31 -8.01 4.68
C ILE A 19 -3.36 -8.15 3.56
N LEU A 20 -3.14 -7.50 2.42
CA LEU A 20 -4.02 -7.61 1.24
C LEU A 20 -4.06 -9.04 0.68
N LEU A 21 -2.92 -9.74 0.66
CA LEU A 21 -2.84 -11.12 0.20
C LEU A 21 -3.66 -12.04 1.10
N VAL A 22 -3.45 -11.97 2.41
CA VAL A 22 -4.18 -12.78 3.39
C VAL A 22 -5.66 -12.45 3.37
N PHE A 23 -6.03 -11.17 3.46
CA PHE A 23 -7.42 -10.74 3.45
C PHE A 23 -8.13 -11.11 2.14
N GLY A 24 -7.45 -10.93 1.01
CA GLY A 24 -7.97 -11.29 -0.30
C GLY A 24 -8.19 -12.80 -0.48
N PHE A 25 -7.37 -13.63 0.15
CA PHE A 25 -7.58 -15.08 0.13
C PHE A 25 -8.89 -15.49 0.83
N PHE A 26 -9.26 -14.79 1.91
CA PHE A 26 -10.48 -15.06 2.66
C PHE A 26 -11.74 -14.38 2.08
N VAL A 27 -11.59 -13.21 1.46
CA VAL A 27 -12.73 -12.39 1.04
C VAL A 27 -12.93 -12.42 -0.47
N TRP A 28 -11.88 -12.13 -1.26
CA TRP A 28 -12.02 -12.01 -2.70
C TRP A 28 -10.67 -12.11 -3.44
N ILE A 29 -10.55 -13.08 -4.34
CA ILE A 29 -9.33 -13.42 -5.09
C ILE A 29 -8.65 -12.20 -5.76
N PRO A 30 -9.36 -11.25 -6.39
CA PRO A 30 -8.73 -10.05 -6.97
C PRO A 30 -7.96 -9.19 -5.97
N ILE A 31 -8.39 -9.15 -4.70
CA ILE A 31 -7.68 -8.44 -3.62
C ILE A 31 -6.36 -9.16 -3.33
N SER A 32 -6.35 -10.50 -3.37
CA SER A 32 -5.12 -11.28 -3.20
C SER A 32 -4.13 -11.03 -4.32
N VAL A 33 -4.60 -10.92 -5.56
CA VAL A 33 -3.75 -10.57 -6.72
C VAL A 33 -3.15 -9.17 -6.54
N THR A 34 -3.94 -8.24 -6.02
CA THR A 34 -3.47 -6.88 -5.69
C THR A 34 -2.36 -6.93 -4.64
N GLY A 35 -2.51 -7.76 -3.60
CA GLY A 35 -1.47 -7.97 -2.59
C GLY A 35 -0.15 -8.50 -3.16
N ILE A 36 -0.22 -9.51 -4.04
CA ILE A 36 0.96 -10.04 -4.74
C ILE A 36 1.63 -8.94 -5.57
N LEU A 37 0.84 -8.16 -6.30
CA LEU A 37 1.34 -7.08 -7.15
C LEU A 37 2.04 -5.99 -6.33
N VAL A 38 1.51 -5.62 -5.17
CA VAL A 38 2.16 -4.68 -4.22
C VAL A 38 3.52 -5.23 -3.77
N ILE A 39 3.61 -6.51 -3.40
CA ILE A 39 4.88 -7.15 -2.98
C ILE A 39 5.91 -7.12 -4.12
N VAL A 40 5.49 -7.45 -5.35
CA VAL A 40 6.38 -7.42 -6.52
C VAL A 40 6.87 -6.00 -6.80
N CYS A 41 5.98 -5.00 -6.74
CA CYS A 41 6.36 -3.60 -6.93
C CYS A 41 7.33 -3.12 -5.84
N ASP A 42 7.16 -3.53 -4.59
CA ASP A 42 8.09 -3.22 -3.50
C ASP A 42 9.47 -3.85 -3.71
N CYS A 43 9.53 -5.11 -4.17
CA CYS A 43 10.80 -5.76 -4.53
C CYS A 43 11.52 -5.03 -5.68
N LEU A 44 10.76 -4.49 -6.64
CA LEU A 44 11.29 -3.73 -7.78
C LEU A 44 11.56 -2.26 -7.44
N TYR A 45 11.31 -1.80 -6.20
CA TYR A 45 11.47 -0.42 -5.78
C TYR A 45 12.90 0.12 -5.93
N ASP A 46 13.92 -0.73 -5.69
CA ASP A 46 15.34 -0.34 -5.80
C ASP A 46 16.00 -0.89 -7.08
N ASN A 47 15.21 -1.27 -8.09
CA ASN A 47 15.77 -1.86 -9.30
C ASN A 47 16.78 -0.90 -9.96
N ARG A 48 17.88 -1.45 -10.47
CA ARG A 48 18.94 -0.71 -11.18
C ARG A 48 18.40 -0.05 -12.45
N ASN A 49 17.39 -0.63 -13.09
CA ASN A 49 16.73 -0.04 -14.24
C ASN A 49 15.77 1.08 -13.82
N HIS A 50 16.10 2.32 -14.19
CA HIS A 50 15.30 3.51 -13.89
C HIS A 50 13.84 3.40 -14.33
N LYS A 51 13.58 2.83 -15.53
CA LYS A 51 12.20 2.69 -16.03
C LYS A 51 11.35 1.79 -15.14
N VAL A 52 11.91 0.65 -14.72
CA VAL A 52 11.23 -0.32 -13.86
C VAL A 52 10.98 0.26 -12.47
N ARG A 53 11.96 0.98 -11.93
CA ARG A 53 11.86 1.69 -10.65
C ARG A 53 10.74 2.73 -10.64
N VAL A 54 10.65 3.57 -11.68
CA VAL A 54 9.60 4.59 -11.76
C VAL A 54 8.23 3.93 -11.92
N LEU A 55 8.13 2.89 -12.77
CA LEU A 55 6.89 2.15 -12.96
C LEU A 55 6.39 1.53 -11.66
N SER A 56 7.25 0.85 -10.89
CA SER A 56 6.86 0.20 -9.63
C SER A 56 6.37 1.22 -8.60
N ARG A 57 6.99 2.41 -8.52
CA ARG A 57 6.56 3.50 -7.64
C ARG A 57 5.20 4.07 -8.02
N ILE A 58 4.96 4.28 -9.32
CA ILE A 58 3.65 4.74 -9.82
C ILE A 58 2.58 3.69 -9.50
N LEU A 59 2.88 2.40 -9.68
CA LEU A 59 1.94 1.33 -9.38
C LEU A 59 1.60 1.25 -7.88
N LEU A 60 2.59 1.36 -6.99
CA LEU A 60 2.35 1.44 -5.54
C LEU A 60 1.45 2.63 -5.17
N MET A 61 1.68 3.79 -5.80
CA MET A 61 0.83 4.97 -5.59
C MET A 61 -0.62 4.74 -6.05
N ILE A 62 -0.83 4.10 -7.20
CA ILE A 62 -2.18 3.75 -7.68
C ILE A 62 -2.84 2.77 -6.70
N CYS A 63 -2.10 1.77 -6.21
CA CYS A 63 -2.59 0.82 -5.21
C CYS A 63 -3.00 1.51 -3.90
N ALA A 64 -2.20 2.46 -3.38
CA ALA A 64 -2.58 3.24 -2.20
C ALA A 64 -3.82 4.09 -2.43
N LEU A 65 -3.97 4.69 -3.61
CA LEU A 65 -5.14 5.49 -3.94
C LEU A 65 -6.41 4.63 -4.03
N ALA A 66 -6.31 3.44 -4.63
CA ALA A 66 -7.39 2.45 -4.66
C ALA A 66 -7.74 1.97 -3.23
N TYR A 67 -6.73 1.71 -2.39
CA TYR A 67 -6.93 1.35 -0.98
C TYR A 67 -7.68 2.44 -0.21
N MET A 68 -7.31 3.71 -0.38
CA MET A 68 -8.00 4.85 0.26
C MET A 68 -9.48 4.93 -0.14
N ILE A 69 -9.80 4.74 -1.42
CA ILE A 69 -11.19 4.72 -1.90
C ILE A 69 -11.95 3.54 -1.26
N TYR A 70 -11.33 2.36 -1.21
CA TYR A 70 -11.92 1.17 -0.61
C TYR A 70 -12.16 1.34 0.90
N VAL A 71 -11.20 1.92 1.63
CA VAL A 71 -11.33 2.26 3.05
C VAL A 71 -12.46 3.28 3.26
N GLY A 72 -12.54 4.32 2.43
CA GLY A 72 -13.63 5.29 2.48
C GLY A 72 -15.00 4.65 2.29
N MET A 73 -15.12 3.73 1.32
CA MET A 73 -16.34 2.94 1.11
C MET A 73 -16.67 2.05 2.31
N LEU A 74 -15.67 1.36 2.89
CA LEU A 74 -15.84 0.54 4.08
C LEU A 74 -16.36 1.33 5.27
N ILE A 75 -15.82 2.53 5.50
CA ILE A 75 -16.25 3.40 6.60
C ILE A 75 -17.68 3.91 6.36
N ALA A 76 -17.99 4.33 5.14
CA ALA A 76 -19.29 4.90 4.81
C ALA A 76 -20.43 3.86 4.77
N VAL A 77 -20.16 2.66 4.25
CA VAL A 77 -21.19 1.62 3.99
C VAL A 77 -21.16 0.53 5.05
N GLY A 78 -19.97 0.11 5.48
CA GLY A 78 -19.81 -1.00 6.42
C GLY A 78 -19.95 -0.62 7.89
N SER A 79 -20.05 0.69 8.20
CA SER A 79 -20.12 1.27 9.55
C SER A 79 -19.27 0.53 10.61
N PRO A 80 -17.97 0.32 10.34
CA PRO A 80 -17.10 -0.40 11.25
C PRO A 80 -17.05 0.26 12.62
N GLN A 81 -16.70 -0.53 13.63
CA GLN A 81 -16.44 -0.01 14.98
C GLN A 81 -15.47 1.18 14.93
N ILE A 82 -15.74 2.20 15.73
CA ILE A 82 -15.00 3.48 15.73
C ILE A 82 -13.48 3.26 15.79
N TRP A 83 -13.03 2.36 16.66
CA TRP A 83 -11.60 2.03 16.81
C TRP A 83 -10.99 1.47 15.52
N PHE A 84 -11.71 0.60 14.82
CA PHE A 84 -11.27 0.04 13.53
C PHE A 84 -11.26 1.11 12.44
N ALA A 85 -12.29 1.96 12.39
CA ALA A 85 -12.35 3.09 11.44
C ALA A 85 -11.16 4.04 11.64
N VAL A 86 -10.83 4.38 12.88
CA VAL A 86 -9.68 5.23 13.21
C VAL A 86 -8.37 4.58 12.78
N SER A 87 -8.18 3.27 13.03
CA SER A 87 -6.99 2.55 12.55
C SER A 87 -6.86 2.58 11.02
N LEU A 88 -7.96 2.39 10.29
CA LEU A 88 -7.95 2.43 8.82
C LEU A 88 -7.58 3.83 8.29
N ILE A 89 -8.08 4.90 8.92
CA ILE A 89 -7.74 6.27 8.56
C ILE A 89 -6.24 6.53 8.77
N ILE A 90 -5.67 6.06 9.89
CA ILE A 90 -4.23 6.22 10.17
C ILE A 90 -3.39 5.51 9.10
N VAL A 91 -3.77 4.29 8.71
CA VAL A 91 -3.10 3.54 7.63
C VAL A 91 -3.20 4.32 6.31
N GLY A 92 -4.38 4.81 5.95
CA GLY A 92 -4.57 5.58 4.72
C GLY A 92 -3.74 6.88 4.67
N ILE A 93 -3.70 7.63 5.77
CA ILE A 93 -2.85 8.83 5.85
C ILE A 93 -1.36 8.46 5.69
N THR A 94 -0.94 7.36 6.32
CA THR A 94 0.44 6.87 6.22
C THR A 94 0.77 6.51 4.77
N ASP A 95 -0.13 5.82 4.06
CA ASP A 95 0.04 5.46 2.65
C ASP A 95 0.19 6.69 1.76
N VAL A 96 -0.59 7.75 2.00
CA VAL A 96 -0.48 9.01 1.25
C VAL A 96 0.87 9.66 1.49
N ILE A 97 1.31 9.78 2.75
CA ILE A 97 2.60 10.39 3.09
C ILE A 97 3.75 9.62 2.44
N LEU A 98 3.72 8.28 2.52
CA LEU A 98 4.74 7.43 1.91
C LEU A 98 4.70 7.53 0.38
N SER A 99 3.51 7.54 -0.23
CA SER A 99 3.35 7.68 -1.68
C SER A 99 3.91 9.00 -2.21
N ILE A 100 3.65 10.13 -1.54
CA ILE A 100 4.23 11.43 -1.90
C ILE A 100 5.77 11.36 -1.84
N LYS A 101 6.30 10.69 -0.83
CA LYS A 101 7.74 10.50 -0.67
C LYS A 101 8.36 9.61 -1.75
N LEU A 102 7.62 8.60 -2.25
CA LEU A 102 8.06 7.76 -3.38
C LEU A 102 8.24 8.56 -4.68
N VAL A 103 7.39 9.57 -4.90
CA VAL A 103 7.39 10.40 -6.12
C VAL A 103 8.51 11.44 -6.10
N ILE A 104 8.79 12.04 -4.94
CA ILE A 104 9.80 13.10 -4.79
C ILE A 104 11.23 12.52 -4.70
N SER A 105 11.38 11.27 -4.26
CA SER A 105 12.68 10.61 -4.08
C SER A 105 13.29 10.07 -5.36
#